data_AF-A0A7X2IW63-F1
#
_entry.id   AF-A0A7X2IW63-F1
#
_cell.length_a   1.000
_cell.length_b   1.000
_cell.length_c   1.000
_cell.angle_alpha   90.00
_cell.angle_beta   90.00
_cell.angle_gamma   90.00
#
_symmetry.space_group_name_H-M   'P 1'
#
loop_
_entity.id
_entity.type
_entity.pdbx_description
1 polymer ?
#
loop_
_entity_poly.entity_id
_entity_poly.type
_entity_poly.pdbx_seq_one_letter_code
_entity_poly.pdbx_strand_id
1 'polypeptide(L)'
;MFIQGDILAGELDSQINEFSLQKVKHLETQSVLNEKQLSNILHYLKKHQHEEGGQIITLYDQMPVHLSQQELNSFISDLESVLSKYN
;
A
#
# COMPACT_ATOMS: atom_id res chain seq x y z
N MET A 1 -12.83 4.59 8.52
CA MET A 1 -13.20 3.17 8.32
C MET A 1 -11.94 2.34 8.31
N PHE A 2 -11.80 1.41 9.25
CA PHE A 2 -10.64 0.53 9.29
C PHE A 2 -10.69 -0.52 8.17
N ILE A 3 -9.56 -0.72 7.50
CA ILE A 3 -9.36 -1.68 6.42
C ILE A 3 -8.19 -2.59 6.83
N GLN A 4 -8.44 -3.90 6.81
CA GLN A 4 -7.43 -4.92 7.03
C GLN A 4 -7.36 -5.81 5.80
N GLY A 5 -6.21 -5.78 5.13
CA GLY A 5 -5.86 -6.67 4.02
C GLY A 5 -4.93 -7.80 4.48
N ASP A 6 -4.33 -8.46 3.49
CA ASP A 6 -3.41 -9.58 3.71
C ASP A 6 -2.04 -9.11 4.21
N ILE A 7 -1.57 -7.97 3.69
CA ILE A 7 -0.23 -7.44 3.99
C ILE A 7 -0.27 -5.99 4.47
N LEU A 8 -1.31 -5.21 4.16
CA LEU A 8 -1.48 -3.87 4.71
C LEU A 8 -2.70 -3.75 5.61
N ALA A 9 -2.64 -2.81 6.54
CA ALA A 9 -3.80 -2.36 7.29
C ALA A 9 -3.74 -0.85 7.50
N GLY A 10 -4.91 -0.25 7.66
CA GLY A 10 -5.01 1.20 7.84
C GLY A 10 -6.44 1.69 7.96
N GLU A 11 -6.58 3.00 7.98
CA GLU A 11 -7.88 3.66 8.09
C GLU A 11 -8.13 4.58 6.90
N LEU A 12 -9.28 4.42 6.26
CA LEU A 12 -9.78 5.36 5.26
C LEU A 12 -10.68 6.39 5.94
N ASP A 13 -10.28 7.66 5.90
CA ASP A 13 -11.14 8.78 6.26
C ASP A 13 -11.95 9.22 5.04
N SER A 14 -13.24 8.91 5.05
CA SER A 14 -14.18 9.25 3.97
C SER A 14 -14.57 10.73 3.94
N GLN A 15 -14.30 11.51 4.99
CA GLN A 15 -14.62 12.94 5.00
C GLN A 15 -13.61 13.73 4.16
N ILE A 16 -12.34 13.31 4.17
CA ILE A 16 -11.25 13.98 3.48
C ILE A 16 -10.63 13.14 2.34
N ASN A 17 -11.16 11.93 2.09
CA ASN A 17 -10.64 11.00 1.07
C ASN A 17 -9.13 10.76 1.24
N GLU A 18 -8.73 10.36 2.45
CA GLU A 18 -7.34 10.01 2.76
C GLU A 18 -7.26 8.65 3.44
N PHE A 19 -6.30 7.84 3.01
CA PHE A 19 -5.98 6.57 3.62
C PHE A 19 -4.72 6.69 4.47
N SER A 20 -4.89 6.45 5.76
CA SER A 20 -3.80 6.29 6.72
C SER A 20 -3.33 4.85 6.72
N LEU A 21 -2.25 4.56 5.99
CA LEU A 21 -1.54 3.29 6.05
C LEU A 21 -0.84 3.15 7.40
N GLN A 22 -1.25 2.15 8.19
CA GLN A 22 -0.76 1.94 9.56
C GLN A 22 0.13 0.71 9.69
N LYS A 23 0.06 -0.22 8.75
CA LYS A 23 0.85 -1.45 8.79
C LYS A 23 1.19 -1.95 7.40
N VAL A 24 2.42 -2.46 7.26
CA VAL A 24 2.86 -3.24 6.10
C VAL A 24 3.60 -4.48 6.61
N LYS A 25 3.20 -5.67 6.16
CA LYS A 25 3.66 -6.97 6.68
C LYS A 25 3.37 -7.10 8.18
N HIS A 26 4.44 -7.15 8.98
CA HIS A 26 4.42 -7.19 10.43
C HIS A 26 4.95 -5.90 11.05
N LEU A 27 5.19 -4.87 10.23
CA LEU A 27 5.79 -3.61 10.64
C LEU A 27 4.72 -2.54 10.70
N GLU A 28 4.61 -1.88 11.84
CA GLU A 28 3.81 -0.68 11.99
C GLU A 28 4.46 0.46 11.19
N THR A 29 3.64 1.26 10.52
CA THR A 29 4.03 2.43 9.76
C THR A 29 2.99 3.54 9.97
N GLN A 30 3.26 4.76 9.54
CA GLN A 30 2.21 5.76 9.40
C GLN A 30 2.49 6.56 8.12
N SER A 31 1.58 6.46 7.16
CA SER A 31 1.65 7.26 5.93
C SER A 31 0.24 7.63 5.51
N VAL A 32 0.02 8.91 5.23
CA VAL A 32 -1.25 9.41 4.73
C VAL A 32 -1.16 9.51 3.21
N LEU A 33 -2.06 8.81 2.53
CA LEU A 33 -2.11 8.72 1.07
C LEU A 33 -3.47 9.22 0.60
N ASN A 34 -3.51 10.22 -0.27
CA ASN A 34 -4.73 10.54 -1.01
C ASN A 34 -4.90 9.63 -2.24
N GLU A 35 -6.06 9.72 -2.90
CA GLU A 35 -6.42 8.90 -4.06
C GLU A 35 -5.35 8.95 -5.17
N LYS A 36 -4.83 10.15 -5.47
CA LYS A 36 -3.84 10.35 -6.53
C LYS A 36 -2.51 9.68 -6.18
N GLN A 37 -2.04 9.84 -4.94
CA GLN A 37 -0.82 9.19 -4.47
C GLN A 37 -0.96 7.67 -4.51
N LEU A 38 -2.08 7.14 -4.01
CA LEU A 38 -2.39 5.71 -4.01
C LEU A 38 -2.42 5.15 -5.44
N SER A 39 -3.09 5.85 -6.36
CA SER A 39 -3.17 5.49 -7.78
C SER A 39 -1.80 5.47 -8.45
N ASN A 40 -0.95 6.45 -8.16
CA ASN A 40 0.41 6.52 -8.70
C ASN A 40 1.28 5.35 -8.22
N ILE A 41 1.20 5.03 -6.91
CA ILE A 41 1.90 3.88 -6.33
C ILE A 41 1.42 2.59 -7.00
N LEU A 42 0.10 2.38 -7.09
CA LEU A 42 -0.49 1.20 -7.69
C LEU A 42 -0.08 1.05 -9.17
N HIS A 43 -0.11 2.14 -9.94
CA HIS A 43 0.32 2.14 -11.33
C HIS A 43 1.80 1.76 -11.48
N TYR A 44 2.66 2.33 -10.64
CA TYR A 44 4.08 1.99 -10.62
C TYR A 44 4.28 0.50 -10.31
N LEU A 45 3.67 -0.01 -9.25
CA LEU A 45 3.84 -1.40 -8.83
C LEU A 45 3.33 -2.39 -9.89
N LYS A 46 2.18 -2.13 -10.52
CA LYS A 46 1.65 -2.96 -11.61
C LYS A 46 2.58 -3.01 -12.82
N LYS A 47 3.20 -1.88 -13.18
CA LYS A 47 4.13 -1.81 -14.31
C LYS A 47 5.36 -2.70 -14.09
N HIS A 48 5.80 -2.85 -12.85
CA HIS A 48 6.99 -3.60 -12.45
C HIS A 48 6.63 -4.92 -11.76
N GLN A 49 5.36 -5.35 -11.82
CA GLN A 49 4.84 -6.50 -11.06
C GLN A 49 5.51 -7.81 -11.47
N HIS A 50 5.97 -7.95 -12.72
CA HIS A 50 6.57 -9.18 -13.23
C HIS A 50 8.10 -9.13 -13.28
N GLU A 51 8.71 -8.10 -12.70
CA GLU A 51 10.17 -8.01 -12.62
C GLU A 51 10.70 -9.00 -11.57
N GLU A 52 11.79 -9.68 -11.90
CA GLU A 52 12.38 -10.67 -11.00
C GLU A 52 12.94 -9.99 -9.75
N GLY A 53 12.77 -10.63 -8.58
CA GLY A 53 13.34 -10.17 -7.32
C GLY A 53 12.42 -9.33 -6.44
N GLY A 54 11.18 -9.03 -6.87
CA GLY A 54 10.22 -8.27 -6.07
C GLY A 54 10.57 -6.78 -6.01
N GLN A 55 10.18 -6.09 -4.93
CA GLN A 55 10.35 -4.64 -4.81
C GLN A 55 10.80 -4.24 -3.40
N ILE A 56 11.49 -3.11 -3.29
CA ILE A 56 11.85 -2.51 -2.01
C ILE A 56 10.99 -1.28 -1.79
N ILE A 57 10.32 -1.22 -0.64
CA ILE A 57 9.62 -0.02 -0.17
C ILE A 57 10.39 0.58 1.01
N THR A 58 10.28 1.88 1.22
CA THR A 58 10.86 2.54 2.39
C THR A 58 9.74 2.93 3.35
N LEU A 59 9.81 2.46 4.59
CA LEU A 59 8.93 2.90 5.67
C LEU A 59 9.61 4.04 6.46
N TYR A 60 8.84 5.04 6.88
CA TYR A 60 9.33 6.21 7.63
C TYR A 60 10.54 6.92 6.98
N ASP A 61 10.64 6.87 5.65
CA ASP A 61 11.75 7.42 4.84
C ASP A 61 13.15 6.89 5.20
N GLN A 62 13.25 5.86 6.05
CA GLN A 62 14.51 5.41 6.65
C GLN A 62 14.70 3.90 6.67
N MET A 63 13.61 3.12 6.64
CA MET A 63 13.65 1.67 6.79
C MET A 63 13.29 0.96 5.48
N PRO A 64 14.27 0.45 4.71
CA PRO A 64 14.00 -0.33 3.52
C PRO A 64 13.44 -1.69 3.90
N VAL A 65 12.33 -2.06 3.29
CA VAL A 65 11.64 -3.33 3.48
C VAL A 65 11.48 -4.00 2.13
N HIS A 66 11.98 -5.22 2.03
CA HIS A 66 11.82 -6.03 0.83
C HIS A 66 10.44 -6.70 0.83
N LEU A 67 9.74 -6.57 -0.30
CA LEU A 67 8.55 -7.32 -0.66
C LEU A 67 8.97 -8.40 -1.67
N SER A 68 8.84 -9.66 -1.27
CA SER A 68 8.93 -10.78 -2.22
C SER A 68 7.84 -10.65 -3.30
N GLN A 69 7.98 -11.41 -4.38
CA GLN A 69 7.01 -11.37 -5.49
C GLN A 69 5.56 -11.66 -5.04
N GLN A 70 5.40 -12.63 -4.14
CA GLN A 70 4.09 -12.96 -3.58
C GLN A 70 3.54 -11.81 -2.72
N GLU A 71 4.37 -11.24 -1.86
CA GLU A 71 4.01 -10.12 -1.00
C GLU A 71 3.68 -8.86 -1.80
N LEU A 72 4.41 -8.61 -2.89
CA LEU A 72 4.12 -7.53 -3.83
C LEU A 72 2.74 -7.70 -4.46
N ASN A 73 2.37 -8.92 -4.86
CA ASN A 73 1.04 -9.20 -5.42
C ASN A 73 -0.07 -8.99 -4.39
N SER A 74 0.11 -9.46 -3.14
CA SER A 74 -0.82 -9.17 -2.04
C SER A 74 -0.92 -7.67 -1.76
N PHE A 75 0.21 -6.96 -1.79
CA PHE A 75 0.25 -5.51 -1.56
C PHE A 75 -0.51 -4.74 -2.64
N ILE A 76 -0.32 -5.10 -3.91
CA ILE A 76 -1.08 -4.54 -5.04
C ILE A 76 -2.58 -4.80 -4.86
N SER A 77 -2.98 -6.03 -4.54
CA SER A 77 -4.39 -6.41 -4.34
C SER A 77 -5.04 -5.63 -3.20
N ASP A 78 -4.34 -5.47 -2.07
CA ASP A 78 -4.85 -4.69 -0.96
C ASP A 78 -4.99 -3.20 -1.33
N LEU A 79 -4.03 -2.63 -2.05
CA LEU A 79 -4.11 -1.24 -2.53
C LEU A 79 -5.27 -1.03 -3.50
N GLU A 80 -5.58 -2.00 -4.37
CA GLU A 80 -6.76 -1.95 -5.25
C GLU A 80 -8.06 -1.93 -4.45
N SER A 81 -8.16 -2.79 -3.43
CA SER A 81 -9.31 -2.84 -2.52
C SER A 81 -9.51 -1.50 -1.80
N VAL A 82 -8.43 -0.89 -1.32
CA VAL A 82 -8.46 0.44 -0.71
C VAL A 82 -8.88 1.50 -1.72
N LEU A 83 -8.28 1.53 -2.93
CA LEU A 83 -8.59 2.52 -3.97
C LEU A 83 -10.05 2.46 -4.41
N SER A 84 -10.63 1.26 -4.53
CA SER A 84 -12.04 1.08 -4.90
C SER A 84 -13.05 1.66 -3.89
N LYS A 85 -12.59 2.03 -2.69
CA LYS A 85 -13.40 2.59 -1.61
C LYS A 85 -13.32 4.12 -1.53
N TYR A 86 -12.49 4.75 -2.36
CA TYR A 86 -12.52 6.19 -2.55
C TYR A 86 -13.79 6.58 -3.33
N ASN A 87 -14.35 7.73 -2.97
CA ASN A 87 -15.56 8.30 -3.59
C ASN A 87 -15.22 9.42 -4.57
#